data_AF-A0A0F0HPN0-F1
#
_entry.id   AF-A0A0F0HPN0-F1
#
_cell.length_a   1.000
_cell.length_b   1.000
_cell.length_c   1.000
_cell.angle_alpha   90.00
_cell.angle_beta   90.00
_cell.angle_gamma   90.00
#
_symmetry.space_group_name_H-M   'P 1'
#
loop_
_entity.id
_entity.type
_entity.pdbx_description
1 polymer ?
#
loop_
_entity_poly.entity_id
_entity_poly.type
_entity_poly.pdbx_seq_one_letter_code
_entity_poly.pdbx_strand_id
1 'polypeptide(L)'
;MDTLVTEVAERLQSAAAVTDRMQRLLEAVVSVGAGLDLHATLHRIATAAAELVDAKYAALGVISPQGDGLSDFIHIGIDDETADEIGQLPTGRGILGVLIERHEPLRLADLGTDPRSSGFPPHHPPMTSFIGEPIRIRDEAFGNLYLTEKQSGSGAFTPEDAQVLHALAAAAGVAIENARLYEEGRRRERWIAGAAAVSTALLSTDEAEVALTVAAEQVRELADGALGMILLPTVDGQMRVAHASGEAAEFVRGELLPEGSFASRLLAGESVYLDDMSTDPEVEIRLARNFGASMAVPMVAAGRVLGGLCVWRHHGAPPFTETEKQLAQTFASQSALALRLAEGQRDQQRLAVFQDRDRIARDLHDLVIQRLFATGMMLEGAARRSVVPEVQVGIGRAVDELDATIQEVRTTIYALQHDDQGDAPDNLRSRVLREGSQAAAALGFKPSTTFTGPVESLVGDRTGRQLLAALREMLSNTARHARASRVAVVLDATVHLDAEGHPVSGAPESLERAGRPGVLLTVTDDGVGIPHGGRRSGLKNLARRAENLGGDAWHEPGPHGKGTRVHWSALL
;
A
#
# COMPACT_ATOMS: atom_id res chain seq x y z
N MET A 1 47.20 -73.09 31.57
CA MET A 1 47.56 -72.18 30.45
C MET A 1 46.31 -71.88 29.64
N ASP A 2 45.53 -72.89 29.24
CA ASP A 2 44.29 -72.71 28.48
C ASP A 2 43.26 -71.78 29.13
N THR A 3 43.02 -71.88 30.45
CA THR A 3 42.09 -70.99 31.17
C THR A 3 42.49 -69.51 31.15
N LEU A 4 43.79 -69.21 31.19
CA LEU A 4 44.29 -67.83 31.12
C LEU A 4 44.21 -67.27 29.69
N VAL A 5 44.36 -68.12 28.67
CA VAL A 5 44.23 -67.72 27.26
C VAL A 5 42.77 -67.45 26.91
N THR A 6 41.83 -68.26 27.42
CA THR A 6 40.39 -68.01 27.26
C THR A 6 39.95 -66.73 27.97
N GLU A 7 40.39 -66.49 29.21
CA GLU A 7 40.04 -65.27 29.95
C GLU A 7 40.60 -64.00 29.28
N VAL A 8 41.83 -64.06 28.75
CA VAL A 8 42.42 -62.93 28.01
C VAL A 8 41.71 -62.71 26.67
N ALA A 9 41.33 -63.78 25.97
CA ALA A 9 40.55 -63.67 24.74
C ALA A 9 39.17 -63.05 24.98
N GLU A 10 38.44 -63.48 26.02
CA GLU A 10 37.15 -62.91 26.41
C GLU A 10 37.26 -61.43 26.78
N ARG A 11 38.30 -61.03 27.52
CA ARG A 11 38.54 -59.61 27.86
C ARG A 11 38.88 -58.77 26.63
N LEU A 12 39.69 -59.28 25.70
CA LEU A 12 40.01 -58.57 24.45
C LEU A 12 38.78 -58.43 23.56
N GLN A 13 37.93 -59.45 23.49
CA GLN A 13 36.70 -59.44 22.71
C GLN A 13 35.66 -58.50 23.31
N SER A 14 35.54 -58.46 24.63
CA SER A 14 34.72 -57.47 25.35
C SER A 14 35.23 -56.04 25.13
N ALA A 15 36.53 -55.81 25.18
CA ALA A 15 37.12 -54.49 24.96
C ALA A 15 36.93 -54.01 23.51
N ALA A 16 37.09 -54.92 22.53
CA ALA A 16 36.83 -54.63 21.12
C ALA A 16 35.35 -54.28 20.88
N ALA A 17 34.41 -55.03 21.47
CA ALA A 17 32.98 -54.77 21.36
C ALA A 17 32.58 -53.41 21.96
N VAL A 18 33.17 -53.01 23.09
CA VAL A 18 32.96 -51.68 23.68
C VAL A 18 33.51 -50.58 22.76
N THR A 19 34.68 -50.79 22.17
CA THR A 19 35.32 -49.81 21.27
C THR A 19 34.53 -49.61 19.99
N ASP A 20 34.09 -50.69 19.34
CA ASP A 20 33.21 -50.65 18.15
C ASP A 20 31.89 -49.91 18.45
N ARG A 21 31.28 -50.19 19.60
CA ARG A 21 30.04 -49.53 20.03
C ARG A 21 30.24 -48.05 20.30
N MET A 22 31.35 -47.66 20.94
CA MET A 22 31.68 -46.25 21.13
C MET A 22 31.91 -45.54 19.79
N GLN A 23 32.56 -46.19 18.82
CA GLN A 23 32.73 -45.64 17.47
C GLN A 23 31.38 -45.41 16.79
N ARG A 24 30.48 -46.41 16.80
CA ARG A 24 29.14 -46.27 16.23
C ARG A 24 28.33 -45.17 16.91
N LEU A 25 28.40 -45.05 18.23
CA LEU A 25 27.72 -43.97 18.95
C LEU A 25 28.31 -42.60 18.59
N LEU A 26 29.63 -42.47 18.49
CA LEU A 26 30.28 -41.22 18.08
C LEU A 26 29.89 -40.83 16.65
N GLU A 27 29.88 -41.79 15.72
CA GLU A 27 29.43 -41.59 14.34
C GLU A 27 27.97 -41.14 14.29
N ALA A 28 27.09 -41.77 15.06
CA ALA A 28 25.69 -41.39 15.18
C ALA A 28 25.52 -39.97 15.75
N VAL A 29 26.23 -39.64 16.84
CA VAL A 29 26.19 -38.30 17.46
C VAL A 29 26.66 -37.23 16.46
N VAL A 30 27.74 -37.48 15.73
CA VAL A 30 28.25 -36.57 14.70
C VAL A 30 27.25 -36.42 13.55
N SER A 31 26.66 -37.53 13.08
CA SER A 31 25.67 -37.55 11.99
C SER A 31 24.39 -36.77 12.34
N VAL A 32 23.88 -36.95 13.55
CA VAL A 32 22.71 -36.23 14.05
C VAL A 32 22.95 -34.72 14.05
N GLY A 33 24.13 -34.28 14.49
CA GLY A 33 24.51 -32.86 14.53
C GLY A 33 24.93 -32.23 13.19
N ALA A 34 25.00 -32.99 12.09
CA ALA A 34 25.58 -32.51 10.82
C ALA A 34 24.65 -31.61 9.98
N GLY A 35 23.38 -31.48 10.35
CA GLY A 35 22.38 -30.71 9.61
C GLY A 35 21.60 -29.74 10.51
N LEU A 36 21.04 -28.70 9.88
CA LEU A 36 20.32 -27.61 10.56
C LEU A 36 18.83 -27.55 10.19
N ASP A 37 18.38 -28.43 9.30
CA ASP A 37 16.97 -28.63 9.00
C ASP A 37 16.35 -29.57 10.05
N LEU A 38 15.26 -29.16 10.69
CA LEU A 38 14.68 -29.87 11.81
C LEU A 38 14.18 -31.25 11.38
N HIS A 39 13.37 -31.33 10.33
CA HIS A 39 12.74 -32.58 9.90
C HIS A 39 13.79 -33.61 9.44
N ALA A 40 14.77 -33.19 8.65
CA ALA A 40 15.89 -34.04 8.27
C ALA A 40 16.72 -34.47 9.49
N THR A 41 16.83 -33.64 10.52
CA THR A 41 17.51 -34.00 11.77
C THR A 41 16.73 -35.06 12.55
N LEU A 42 15.41 -34.93 12.68
CA LEU A 42 14.55 -35.94 13.30
C LEU A 42 14.65 -37.29 12.57
N HIS A 43 14.65 -37.28 11.24
CA HIS A 43 14.86 -38.48 10.43
C HIS A 43 16.23 -39.11 10.67
N ARG A 44 17.32 -38.32 10.67
CA ARG A 44 18.66 -38.86 10.98
C ARG A 44 18.74 -39.46 12.38
N ILE A 45 18.08 -38.86 13.37
CA ILE A 45 18.02 -39.40 14.74
C ILE A 45 17.31 -40.74 14.75
N ALA A 46 16.14 -40.86 14.13
CA ALA A 46 15.38 -42.10 14.07
C ALA A 46 16.17 -43.22 13.35
N THR A 47 16.82 -42.90 12.22
CA THR A 47 17.69 -43.84 11.49
C THR A 47 18.88 -44.28 12.34
N ALA A 48 19.62 -43.34 12.94
CA ALA A 48 20.78 -43.66 13.75
C ALA A 48 20.40 -44.48 14.99
N ALA A 49 19.24 -44.21 15.60
CA ALA A 49 18.71 -45.00 16.69
C ALA A 49 18.46 -46.44 16.24
N ALA A 50 17.77 -46.64 15.11
CA ALA A 50 17.48 -47.96 14.55
C ALA A 50 18.77 -48.78 14.32
N GLU A 51 19.79 -48.16 13.71
CA GLU A 51 21.07 -48.81 13.42
C GLU A 51 21.88 -49.11 14.69
N LEU A 52 21.89 -48.20 15.67
CA LEU A 52 22.67 -48.36 16.91
C LEU A 52 22.21 -49.54 17.75
N VAL A 53 20.89 -49.72 17.87
CA VAL A 53 20.30 -50.82 18.65
C VAL A 53 19.75 -51.93 17.76
N ASP A 54 20.07 -51.95 16.46
CA ASP A 54 19.72 -53.04 15.53
C ASP A 54 18.22 -53.39 15.54
N ALA A 55 17.39 -52.35 15.42
CA ALA A 55 15.94 -52.44 15.36
C ALA A 55 15.46 -52.45 13.90
N LYS A 56 14.46 -53.27 13.58
CA LYS A 56 13.82 -53.25 12.24
C LYS A 56 13.00 -52.00 12.01
N TYR A 57 12.31 -51.53 13.05
CA TYR A 57 11.50 -50.31 12.96
C TYR A 57 11.93 -49.31 14.02
N ALA A 58 11.92 -48.04 13.64
CA ALA A 58 12.06 -46.93 14.57
C ALA A 58 11.03 -45.85 14.25
N ALA A 59 10.66 -45.09 15.25
CA ALA A 59 9.88 -43.89 15.09
C ALA A 59 10.30 -42.80 16.08
N LEU A 60 10.09 -41.55 15.70
CA LEU A 60 10.26 -40.39 16.56
C LEU A 60 8.96 -39.59 16.54
N GLY A 61 8.28 -39.53 17.68
CA GLY A 61 7.10 -38.69 17.86
C GLY A 61 7.46 -37.36 18.50
N VAL A 62 7.04 -36.25 17.90
CA VAL A 62 7.15 -34.89 18.46
C VAL A 62 5.88 -34.58 19.23
N ILE A 63 5.99 -34.21 20.50
CA ILE A 63 4.84 -33.93 21.36
C ILE A 63 4.18 -32.62 20.92
N SER A 64 2.86 -32.64 20.78
CA SER A 64 2.09 -31.43 20.49
C SER A 64 2.23 -30.42 21.64
N PRO A 65 2.53 -29.14 21.36
CA PRO A 65 2.56 -28.09 22.39
C PRO A 65 1.21 -27.92 23.12
N GLN A 66 0.11 -28.35 22.49
CA GLN A 66 -1.25 -28.27 23.06
C GLN A 66 -1.56 -29.44 24.01
N GLY A 67 -0.69 -30.47 24.04
CA GLY A 67 -0.83 -31.63 24.93
C GLY A 67 -1.87 -32.66 24.48
N ASP A 68 -2.36 -32.57 23.25
CA ASP A 68 -3.42 -33.43 22.68
C ASP A 68 -2.89 -34.63 21.89
N GLY A 69 -1.58 -34.87 21.90
CA GLY A 69 -0.95 -36.01 21.22
C GLY A 69 0.41 -35.63 20.62
N LEU A 70 0.61 -36.03 19.36
CA LEU A 70 1.84 -35.78 18.62
C LEU A 70 1.58 -34.81 17.46
N SER A 71 2.47 -33.84 17.28
CA SER A 71 2.40 -32.88 16.16
C SER A 71 3.15 -33.35 14.91
N ASP A 72 4.09 -34.28 15.07
CA ASP A 72 4.85 -34.88 13.97
C ASP A 72 5.26 -36.31 14.36
N PHE A 73 5.44 -37.19 13.37
CA PHE A 73 5.80 -38.58 13.58
C PHE A 73 6.66 -39.10 12.42
N ILE A 74 7.94 -39.29 12.70
CA ILE A 74 8.90 -39.82 11.74
C ILE A 74 8.97 -41.33 11.92
N HIS A 75 8.93 -42.12 10.85
CA HIS A 75 9.05 -43.57 10.89
C HIS A 75 10.17 -44.09 9.98
N ILE A 76 10.78 -45.19 10.39
CA ILE A 76 11.84 -45.90 9.68
C ILE A 76 11.45 -47.39 9.61
N GLY A 77 11.61 -47.98 8.42
CA GLY A 77 11.34 -49.40 8.18
C GLY A 77 9.90 -49.72 7.73
N ILE A 78 9.02 -48.72 7.68
CA ILE A 78 7.70 -48.79 7.06
C ILE A 78 7.72 -47.90 5.81
N ASP A 79 7.29 -48.42 4.67
CA ASP A 79 7.17 -47.67 3.41
C ASP A 79 5.97 -46.71 3.40
N ASP A 80 6.03 -45.69 2.54
CA ASP A 80 5.04 -44.61 2.50
C ASP A 80 3.63 -45.11 2.16
N GLU A 81 3.49 -46.13 1.29
CA GLU A 81 2.19 -46.72 0.94
C GLU A 81 1.53 -47.37 2.16
N THR A 82 2.30 -48.14 2.94
CA THR A 82 1.83 -48.73 4.19
C THR A 82 1.53 -47.66 5.24
N ALA A 83 2.33 -46.60 5.34
CA ALA A 83 2.10 -45.50 6.27
C ALA A 83 0.78 -44.76 5.97
N ASP A 84 0.50 -44.51 4.68
CA ASP A 84 -0.75 -43.90 4.21
C ASP A 84 -1.98 -44.78 4.52
N GLU A 85 -1.84 -46.11 4.40
CA GLU A 85 -2.91 -47.05 4.78
C GLU A 85 -3.20 -47.09 6.29
N ILE A 86 -2.17 -46.92 7.13
CA ILE A 86 -2.31 -46.85 8.59
C ILE A 86 -3.10 -45.59 8.99
N GLY A 87 -2.86 -44.47 8.29
CA GLY A 87 -3.64 -43.25 8.39
C GLY A 87 -3.23 -42.32 9.54
N GLN A 88 -4.14 -42.10 10.51
CA GLN A 88 -3.99 -41.02 11.50
C GLN A 88 -2.81 -41.21 12.46
N LEU A 89 -2.22 -40.09 12.87
CA LEU A 89 -1.16 -40.05 13.89
C LEU A 89 -1.63 -40.65 15.22
N PRO A 90 -0.70 -41.27 15.99
CA PRO A 90 -1.02 -41.79 17.32
C PRO A 90 -1.53 -40.67 18.25
N THR A 91 -2.71 -40.87 18.83
CA THR A 91 -3.37 -39.91 19.75
C THR A 91 -2.94 -40.07 21.22
N GLY A 92 -1.73 -40.59 21.45
CA GLY A 92 -1.19 -40.79 22.80
C GLY A 92 -1.91 -41.88 23.62
N ARG A 93 -2.53 -42.87 22.96
CA ARG A 93 -3.08 -44.06 23.64
C ARG A 93 -2.07 -45.19 23.68
N GLY A 94 -2.27 -46.14 24.60
CA GLY A 94 -1.48 -47.36 24.66
C GLY A 94 -0.06 -47.14 25.21
N ILE A 95 0.89 -47.97 24.74
CA ILE A 95 2.31 -47.88 25.14
C ILE A 95 2.93 -46.51 24.82
N LEU A 96 2.60 -45.93 23.66
CA LEU A 96 3.13 -44.61 23.28
C LEU A 96 2.65 -43.52 24.25
N GLY A 97 1.39 -43.60 24.71
CA GLY A 97 0.83 -42.68 25.71
C GLY A 97 1.61 -42.65 27.02
N VAL A 98 2.11 -43.80 27.48
CA VAL A 98 2.91 -43.89 28.72
C VAL A 98 4.16 -43.03 28.66
N LEU A 99 4.85 -43.03 27.52
CA LEU A 99 6.07 -42.24 27.31
C LEU A 99 5.78 -40.74 27.23
N ILE A 100 4.64 -40.38 26.64
CA ILE A 100 4.15 -38.99 26.59
C ILE A 100 3.73 -38.48 27.97
N GLU A 101 3.11 -39.32 28.80
CA GLU A 101 2.66 -38.89 30.13
C GLU A 101 3.79 -38.87 31.17
N ARG A 102 4.66 -39.90 31.17
CA ARG A 102 5.65 -40.10 32.23
C ARG A 102 7.04 -39.59 31.88
N HIS A 103 7.37 -39.47 30.60
CA HIS A 103 8.70 -39.06 30.12
C HIS A 103 9.84 -39.90 30.71
N GLU A 104 9.62 -41.20 30.87
CA GLU A 104 10.58 -42.17 31.42
C GLU A 104 10.88 -43.27 30.40
N PRO A 105 12.14 -43.73 30.29
CA PRO A 105 12.50 -44.85 29.43
C PRO A 105 11.67 -46.11 29.71
N LEU A 106 11.27 -46.81 28.66
CA LEU A 106 10.46 -48.03 28.76
C LEU A 106 11.05 -49.13 27.87
N ARG A 107 11.36 -50.28 28.46
CA ARG A 107 11.86 -51.46 27.73
C ARG A 107 10.98 -52.67 28.01
N LEU A 108 10.43 -53.27 26.96
CA LEU A 108 9.52 -54.41 27.02
C LEU A 108 10.05 -55.53 26.13
N ALA A 109 10.04 -56.76 26.65
CA ALA A 109 10.38 -57.94 25.85
C ALA A 109 9.26 -58.27 24.84
N ASP A 110 8.00 -58.09 25.25
CA ASP A 110 6.82 -58.25 24.41
C ASP A 110 5.78 -57.18 24.78
N LEU A 111 5.59 -56.21 23.88
CA LEU A 111 4.66 -55.09 24.07
C LEU A 111 3.19 -55.54 24.06
N GLY A 112 2.85 -56.65 23.39
CA GLY A 112 1.48 -57.16 23.31
C GLY A 112 0.99 -57.73 24.64
N THR A 113 1.92 -58.13 25.51
CA THR A 113 1.60 -58.66 26.85
C THR A 113 1.47 -57.58 27.93
N ASP A 114 1.87 -56.34 27.65
CA ASP A 114 1.77 -55.25 28.61
C ASP A 114 0.31 -54.81 28.78
N PRO A 115 -0.22 -54.70 30.02
CA PRO A 115 -1.60 -54.30 30.27
C PRO A 115 -1.98 -52.92 29.72
N ARG A 116 -0.99 -52.07 29.44
CA ARG A 116 -1.19 -50.72 28.88
C ARG A 116 -1.27 -50.74 27.36
N SER A 117 -1.05 -51.88 26.70
CA SER A 117 -1.15 -51.98 25.24
C SER A 117 -2.60 -51.82 24.77
N SER A 118 -2.80 -51.00 23.75
CA SER A 118 -4.10 -50.77 23.09
C SER A 118 -4.25 -51.53 21.77
N GLY A 119 -3.26 -52.37 21.42
CA GLY A 119 -3.16 -52.97 20.10
C GLY A 119 -2.72 -51.97 19.02
N PHE A 120 -2.82 -52.42 17.77
CA PHE A 120 -2.40 -51.68 16.59
C PHE A 120 -3.60 -51.31 15.71
N PRO A 121 -3.55 -50.16 15.00
CA PRO A 121 -4.57 -49.82 14.02
C PRO A 121 -4.56 -50.81 12.83
N PRO A 122 -5.63 -50.82 12.01
CA PRO A 122 -5.64 -51.58 10.75
C PRO A 122 -4.40 -51.30 9.91
N HIS A 123 -3.94 -52.28 9.12
CA HIS A 123 -2.76 -52.19 8.22
C HIS A 123 -1.40 -52.05 8.92
N HIS A 124 -1.36 -51.76 10.22
CA HIS A 124 -0.11 -51.63 10.95
C HIS A 124 0.56 -53.00 11.18
N PRO A 125 1.88 -53.13 10.94
CA PRO A 125 2.59 -54.39 11.15
C PRO A 125 2.58 -54.80 12.63
N PRO A 126 2.45 -56.11 12.95
CA PRO A 126 2.58 -56.57 14.32
C PRO A 126 4.01 -56.34 14.81
N MET A 127 4.15 -55.92 16.06
CA MET A 127 5.43 -55.66 16.72
C MET A 127 5.43 -56.30 18.13
N THR A 128 6.60 -56.71 18.59
CA THR A 128 6.81 -57.51 19.82
C THR A 128 7.80 -56.85 20.77
N SER A 129 9.10 -56.95 20.54
CA SER A 129 10.11 -56.29 21.38
C SER A 129 10.06 -54.78 21.20
N PHE A 130 10.19 -54.04 22.31
CA PHE A 130 10.03 -52.60 22.32
C PHE A 130 11.04 -51.93 23.26
N ILE A 131 11.63 -50.83 22.81
CA ILE A 131 12.30 -49.87 23.66
C ILE A 131 11.88 -48.45 23.27
N GLY A 132 11.54 -47.64 24.26
CA GLY A 132 11.19 -46.25 24.10
C GLY A 132 12.06 -45.37 24.99
N GLU A 133 12.52 -44.26 24.44
CA GLU A 133 13.41 -43.31 25.12
C GLU A 133 12.92 -41.88 24.90
N PRO A 134 12.71 -41.09 25.97
CA PRO A 134 12.33 -39.69 25.85
C PRO A 134 13.48 -38.84 25.34
N ILE A 135 13.20 -37.95 24.39
CA ILE A 135 14.10 -36.87 23.98
C ILE A 135 13.71 -35.60 24.72
N ARG A 136 14.67 -35.04 25.46
CA ARG A 136 14.49 -33.79 26.22
C ARG A 136 15.32 -32.69 25.60
N ILE A 137 14.75 -31.49 25.53
CA ILE A 137 15.47 -30.26 25.26
C ILE A 137 15.54 -29.50 26.58
N ARG A 138 16.76 -29.36 27.11
CA ARG A 138 16.98 -28.90 28.50
C ARG A 138 16.20 -29.79 29.47
N ASP A 139 15.24 -29.24 30.20
CA ASP A 139 14.41 -29.97 31.17
C ASP A 139 13.01 -30.32 30.66
N GLU A 140 12.67 -29.95 29.42
CA GLU A 140 11.35 -30.19 28.82
C GLU A 140 11.39 -31.38 27.85
N ALA A 141 10.37 -32.24 27.92
CA ALA A 141 10.23 -33.32 26.97
C ALA A 141 9.76 -32.79 25.62
N PHE A 142 10.58 -33.02 24.60
CA PHE A 142 10.27 -32.61 23.22
C PHE A 142 9.53 -33.71 22.46
N GLY A 143 9.93 -34.95 22.67
CA GLY A 143 9.45 -36.08 21.90
C GLY A 143 9.92 -37.41 22.47
N ASN A 144 9.59 -38.49 21.80
CA ASN A 144 9.97 -39.84 22.20
C ASN A 144 10.47 -40.63 20.99
N LEU A 145 11.54 -41.39 21.20
CA LEU A 145 11.99 -42.44 20.31
C LEU A 145 11.29 -43.74 20.65
N TYR A 146 10.88 -44.47 19.63
CA TYR A 146 10.23 -45.77 19.72
C TYR A 146 10.96 -46.74 18.80
N LEU A 147 11.45 -47.86 19.31
CA LEU A 147 12.15 -48.86 18.51
C LEU A 147 11.58 -50.23 18.78
N THR A 148 11.37 -50.99 17.71
CA THR A 148 10.77 -52.33 17.80
C THR A 148 11.47 -53.34 16.93
N GLU A 149 11.23 -54.62 17.22
CA GLU A 149 11.73 -55.75 16.43
C GLU A 149 13.26 -55.78 16.38
N LYS A 150 13.88 -56.03 17.53
CA LYS A 150 15.32 -56.28 17.65
C LYS A 150 15.72 -57.46 16.76
N GLN A 151 16.66 -57.24 15.83
CA GLN A 151 17.04 -58.26 14.84
C GLN A 151 18.10 -59.25 15.36
N SER A 152 19.05 -58.77 16.17
CA SER A 152 20.13 -59.58 16.73
C SER A 152 19.85 -60.17 18.11
N GLY A 153 20.60 -61.23 18.45
CA GLY A 153 20.62 -61.82 19.79
C GLY A 153 19.34 -62.61 20.11
N SER A 154 18.76 -62.33 21.29
CA SER A 154 17.58 -63.04 21.80
C SER A 154 16.25 -62.52 21.26
N GLY A 155 16.27 -61.52 20.37
CA GLY A 155 15.06 -60.83 19.90
C GLY A 155 14.51 -59.77 20.88
N ALA A 156 15.17 -59.56 22.03
CA ALA A 156 14.84 -58.53 23.01
C ALA A 156 15.96 -57.50 23.19
N PHE A 157 15.59 -56.23 23.38
CA PHE A 157 16.53 -55.14 23.69
C PHE A 157 17.20 -55.34 25.04
N THR A 158 18.49 -55.04 25.15
CA THR A 158 19.29 -55.24 26.37
C THR A 158 19.40 -53.94 27.22
N PRO A 159 19.85 -54.01 28.48
CA PRO A 159 20.16 -52.81 29.26
C PRO A 159 21.23 -51.93 28.60
N GLU A 160 22.15 -52.52 27.85
CA GLU A 160 23.17 -51.79 27.11
C GLU A 160 22.58 -51.05 25.90
N ASP A 161 21.59 -51.64 25.20
CA ASP A 161 20.85 -50.93 24.15
C ASP A 161 20.18 -49.66 24.72
N ALA A 162 19.60 -49.76 25.93
CA ALA A 162 19.01 -48.62 26.62
C ALA A 162 20.03 -47.53 26.97
N GLN A 163 21.24 -47.90 27.41
CA GLN A 163 22.28 -46.92 27.72
C GLN A 163 22.76 -46.17 26.48
N VAL A 164 22.92 -46.87 25.35
CA VAL A 164 23.31 -46.24 24.07
C VAL A 164 22.20 -45.31 23.59
N LEU A 165 20.94 -45.75 23.65
CA LEU A 165 19.80 -44.95 23.24
C LEU A 165 19.63 -43.70 24.11
N HIS A 166 19.85 -43.82 25.42
CA HIS A 166 19.84 -42.68 26.35
C HIS A 166 20.92 -41.64 25.99
N ALA A 167 22.15 -42.09 25.68
CA ALA A 167 23.22 -41.20 25.26
C ALA A 167 22.91 -40.52 23.91
N LEU A 168 22.31 -41.25 22.97
CA LEU A 168 21.86 -40.70 21.70
C LEU A 168 20.74 -39.68 21.90
N ALA A 169 19.75 -39.96 22.76
CA ALA A 169 18.63 -39.06 23.06
C ALA A 169 19.11 -37.73 23.66
N ALA A 170 20.11 -37.77 24.54
CA ALA A 170 20.74 -36.56 25.08
C ALA A 170 21.43 -35.73 23.99
N ALA A 171 22.17 -36.36 23.07
CA ALA A 171 22.80 -35.68 21.94
C ALA A 171 21.75 -35.15 20.93
N ALA A 172 20.70 -35.93 20.69
CA ALA A 172 19.57 -35.56 19.84
C ALA A 172 18.86 -34.32 20.36
N GLY A 173 18.64 -34.20 21.68
CA GLY A 173 18.06 -33.00 22.29
C GLY A 173 18.83 -31.72 21.94
N VAL A 174 20.17 -31.77 22.03
CA VAL A 174 21.04 -30.64 21.65
C VAL A 174 20.97 -30.34 20.15
N ALA A 175 20.99 -31.37 19.31
CA ALA A 175 20.93 -31.19 17.86
C ALA A 175 19.58 -30.61 17.40
N ILE A 176 18.47 -31.07 17.98
CA ILE A 176 17.13 -30.55 17.72
C ILE A 176 17.02 -29.09 18.17
N GLU A 177 17.54 -28.75 19.36
CA GLU A 177 17.57 -27.36 19.84
C GLU A 177 18.34 -26.46 18.86
N ASN A 178 19.50 -26.91 18.39
CA ASN A 178 20.31 -26.16 17.42
C ASN A 178 19.61 -25.99 16.07
N ALA A 179 19.00 -27.04 15.53
CA ALA A 179 18.24 -26.96 14.27
C ALA A 179 17.06 -25.99 14.40
N ARG A 180 16.29 -26.09 15.50
CA ARG A 180 15.16 -25.19 15.79
C ARG A 180 15.60 -23.73 15.91
N LEU A 181 16.66 -23.46 16.68
CA LEU A 181 17.20 -22.12 16.84
C LEU A 181 17.72 -21.55 15.51
N TYR A 182 18.34 -22.39 14.68
CA TYR A 182 18.82 -21.98 13.37
C TYR A 182 17.66 -21.62 12.42
N GLU A 183 16.62 -22.46 12.33
CA GLU A 183 15.44 -22.17 11.53
C GLU A 183 14.69 -20.93 12.01
N GLU A 184 14.54 -20.75 13.32
CA GLU A 184 13.95 -19.55 13.92
C GLU A 184 14.79 -18.30 13.58
N GLY A 185 16.12 -18.39 13.70
CA GLY A 185 17.04 -17.33 13.31
C GLY A 185 16.93 -16.96 11.83
N ARG A 186 16.91 -17.96 10.94
CA ARG A 186 16.72 -17.77 9.49
C ARG A 186 15.36 -17.18 9.16
N ARG A 187 14.31 -17.59 9.87
CA ARG A 187 12.96 -17.02 9.71
C ARG A 187 13.00 -15.54 10.10
N ARG A 188 13.54 -15.23 11.28
CA ARG A 188 13.67 -13.84 11.76
C ARG A 188 14.50 -12.96 10.83
N GLU A 189 15.61 -13.47 10.29
CA GLU A 189 16.44 -12.77 9.30
C GLU A 189 15.63 -12.42 8.04
N ARG A 190 14.90 -13.38 7.47
CA ARG A 190 14.04 -13.14 6.30
C ARG A 190 12.98 -12.09 6.57
N TRP A 191 12.34 -12.14 7.74
CA TRP A 191 11.35 -11.14 8.15
C TRP A 191 11.95 -9.73 8.27
N ILE A 192 13.14 -9.59 8.87
CA ILE A 192 13.84 -8.29 8.98
C ILE A 192 14.24 -7.77 7.59
N ALA A 193 14.81 -8.62 6.74
CA ALA A 193 15.21 -8.25 5.39
C ALA A 193 14.00 -7.80 4.55
N GLY A 194 12.88 -8.51 4.62
CA GLY A 194 11.63 -8.13 3.95
C GLY A 194 11.11 -6.78 4.44
N ALA A 195 11.09 -6.53 5.75
CA ALA A 195 10.67 -5.25 6.32
C ALA A 195 11.57 -4.09 5.85
N ALA A 196 12.89 -4.30 5.78
CA ALA A 196 13.84 -3.31 5.30
C ALA A 196 13.67 -3.02 3.79
N ALA A 197 13.42 -4.05 2.98
CA ALA A 197 13.16 -3.90 1.55
C ALA A 197 11.90 -3.07 1.29
N VAL A 198 10.79 -3.38 1.97
CA VAL A 198 9.55 -2.60 1.91
C VAL A 198 9.77 -1.16 2.36
N SER A 199 10.50 -0.95 3.46
CA SER A 199 10.79 0.39 3.97
C SER A 199 11.58 1.22 2.96
N THR A 200 12.58 0.61 2.32
CA THR A 200 13.41 1.27 1.29
C THR A 200 12.57 1.63 0.07
N ALA A 201 11.71 0.72 -0.38
CA ALA A 201 10.81 0.96 -1.51
C ALA A 201 9.78 2.05 -1.22
N LEU A 202 9.22 2.10 0.00
CA LEU A 202 8.28 3.14 0.41
C LEU A 202 8.91 4.54 0.44
N LEU A 203 10.20 4.64 0.80
CA LEU A 203 10.95 5.90 0.83
C LEU A 203 11.42 6.35 -0.56
N SER A 204 11.27 5.51 -1.60
CA SER A 204 11.49 5.91 -2.98
C SER A 204 10.31 6.74 -3.48
N THR A 205 10.57 7.94 -4.00
CA THR A 205 9.55 8.99 -4.23
C THR A 205 8.42 8.59 -5.19
N ASP A 206 8.67 7.71 -6.16
CA ASP A 206 7.72 7.37 -7.24
C ASP A 206 7.02 6.01 -7.07
N GLU A 207 7.31 5.24 -6.01
CA GLU A 207 6.96 3.81 -5.98
C GLU A 207 6.08 3.37 -4.80
N ALA A 208 5.52 4.27 -3.99
CA ALA A 208 4.81 3.84 -2.75
C ALA A 208 3.67 2.83 -2.99
N GLU A 209 2.85 2.98 -4.02
CA GLU A 209 1.80 2.00 -4.37
C GLU A 209 2.41 0.64 -4.79
N VAL A 210 3.54 0.66 -5.49
CA VAL A 210 4.28 -0.55 -5.86
C VAL A 210 4.88 -1.19 -4.60
N ALA A 211 5.47 -0.40 -3.71
CA ALA A 211 6.06 -0.85 -2.46
C ALA A 211 5.04 -1.50 -1.52
N LEU A 212 3.82 -0.96 -1.42
CA LEU A 212 2.74 -1.58 -0.64
C LEU A 212 2.22 -2.88 -1.29
N THR A 213 2.24 -2.97 -2.61
CA THR A 213 1.94 -4.23 -3.32
C THR A 213 3.00 -5.29 -3.02
N VAL A 214 4.28 -4.91 -3.08
CA VAL A 214 5.41 -5.77 -2.69
C VAL A 214 5.31 -6.15 -1.21
N ALA A 215 4.87 -5.24 -0.33
CA ALA A 215 4.66 -5.55 1.08
C ALA A 215 3.60 -6.63 1.29
N ALA A 216 2.48 -6.57 0.55
CA ALA A 216 1.43 -7.58 0.59
C ALA A 216 1.93 -8.95 0.13
N GLU A 217 2.78 -8.98 -0.90
CA GLU A 217 3.42 -10.20 -1.40
C GLU A 217 4.44 -10.76 -0.40
N GLN A 218 5.34 -9.92 0.11
CA GLN A 218 6.38 -10.34 1.05
C GLN A 218 5.78 -10.91 2.33
N VAL A 219 4.75 -10.28 2.89
CA VAL A 219 4.14 -10.81 4.12
C VAL A 219 3.38 -12.11 3.88
N ARG A 220 2.78 -12.28 2.68
CA ARG A 220 2.19 -13.55 2.27
C ARG A 220 3.24 -14.65 2.27
N GLU A 221 4.37 -14.44 1.59
CA GLU A 221 5.45 -15.42 1.48
C GLU A 221 6.12 -15.74 2.82
N LEU A 222 6.40 -14.70 3.62
CA LEU A 222 7.06 -14.85 4.92
C LEU A 222 6.20 -15.56 5.97
N ALA A 223 4.88 -15.46 5.85
CA ALA A 223 3.90 -16.07 6.74
C ALA A 223 3.29 -17.37 6.19
N ASP A 224 3.76 -17.84 5.03
CA ASP A 224 3.23 -19.00 4.31
C ASP A 224 1.71 -18.92 4.08
N GLY A 225 1.28 -17.75 3.60
CA GLY A 225 -0.11 -17.41 3.35
C GLY A 225 -0.56 -17.70 1.92
N ALA A 226 -1.84 -18.01 1.77
CA ALA A 226 -2.53 -18.07 0.49
C ALA A 226 -2.89 -16.68 -0.06
N LEU A 227 -3.13 -15.72 0.84
CA LEU A 227 -3.49 -14.34 0.52
C LEU A 227 -2.85 -13.38 1.52
N GLY A 228 -2.14 -12.37 1.03
CA GLY A 228 -1.61 -11.25 1.82
C GLY A 228 -2.22 -9.93 1.37
N MET A 229 -2.51 -9.03 2.31
CA MET A 229 -3.20 -7.77 2.04
C MET A 229 -2.66 -6.63 2.88
N ILE A 230 -2.69 -5.43 2.29
CA ILE A 230 -2.56 -4.16 3.00
C ILE A 230 -3.91 -3.46 2.98
N LEU A 231 -4.40 -3.16 4.18
CA LEU A 231 -5.62 -2.42 4.45
C LEU A 231 -5.23 -0.98 4.78
N LEU A 232 -5.88 0.00 4.15
CA LEU A 232 -5.68 1.42 4.48
C LEU A 232 -7.03 2.07 4.84
N PRO A 233 -7.04 3.03 5.78
CA PRO A 233 -8.24 3.78 6.10
C PRO A 233 -8.66 4.67 4.92
N THR A 234 -9.96 4.74 4.67
CA THR A 234 -10.58 5.69 3.74
C THR A 234 -10.82 7.04 4.42
N VAL A 235 -11.21 8.04 3.62
CA VAL A 235 -11.54 9.38 4.14
C VAL A 235 -12.72 9.34 5.11
N ASP A 236 -13.63 8.38 4.92
CA ASP A 236 -14.81 8.16 5.76
C ASP A 236 -14.51 7.33 7.02
N GLY A 237 -13.25 6.93 7.24
CA GLY A 237 -12.80 6.19 8.42
C GLY A 237 -13.02 4.68 8.37
N GLN A 238 -13.50 4.13 7.25
CA GLN A 238 -13.60 2.68 7.03
C GLN A 238 -12.26 2.12 6.54
N MET A 239 -12.05 0.81 6.63
CA MET A 239 -10.85 0.16 6.08
C MET A 239 -11.15 -0.39 4.69
N ARG A 240 -10.24 -0.16 3.74
CA ARG A 240 -10.30 -0.73 2.39
C ARG A 240 -9.09 -1.62 2.14
N VAL A 241 -9.27 -2.71 1.39
CA VAL A 241 -8.16 -3.48 0.84
C VAL A 241 -7.47 -2.64 -0.25
N ALA A 242 -6.35 -2.01 0.10
CA ALA A 242 -5.57 -1.19 -0.81
C ALA A 242 -4.76 -2.05 -1.78
N HIS A 243 -4.10 -3.07 -1.24
CA HIS A 243 -3.25 -4.00 -1.98
C HIS A 243 -3.51 -5.43 -1.53
N ALA A 244 -3.40 -6.36 -2.46
CA ALA A 244 -3.55 -7.79 -2.21
C ALA A 244 -2.62 -8.59 -3.14
N SER A 245 -2.14 -9.73 -2.67
CA SER A 245 -1.32 -10.70 -3.42
C SER A 245 -1.75 -12.12 -3.03
N GLY A 246 -1.83 -13.04 -3.98
CA GLY A 246 -2.24 -14.44 -3.75
C GLY A 246 -3.57 -14.85 -4.41
N GLU A 247 -4.10 -16.01 -4.02
CA GLU A 247 -5.15 -16.75 -4.76
C GLU A 247 -6.46 -15.97 -5.01
N ALA A 248 -6.82 -15.05 -4.12
CA ALA A 248 -8.04 -14.25 -4.22
C ALA A 248 -7.79 -12.75 -4.36
N ALA A 249 -6.56 -12.33 -4.67
CA ALA A 249 -6.16 -10.92 -4.66
C ALA A 249 -7.03 -10.02 -5.56
N GLU A 250 -7.38 -10.51 -6.75
CA GLU A 250 -8.22 -9.77 -7.71
C GLU A 250 -9.65 -9.54 -7.22
N PHE A 251 -10.16 -10.43 -6.37
CA PHE A 251 -11.53 -10.35 -5.85
C PHE A 251 -11.65 -9.46 -4.60
N VAL A 252 -10.58 -9.33 -3.83
CA VAL A 252 -10.60 -8.55 -2.58
C VAL A 252 -10.07 -7.13 -2.75
N ARG A 253 -9.25 -6.87 -3.77
CA ARG A 253 -8.63 -5.56 -3.95
C ARG A 253 -9.68 -4.49 -4.26
N GLY A 254 -9.66 -3.42 -3.47
CA GLY A 254 -10.61 -2.30 -3.60
C GLY A 254 -11.84 -2.43 -2.71
N GLU A 255 -12.12 -3.61 -2.17
CA GLU A 255 -13.28 -3.85 -1.31
C GLU A 255 -13.17 -3.11 0.03
N LEU A 256 -14.31 -2.58 0.48
CA LEU A 256 -14.47 -1.98 1.80
C LEU A 256 -14.78 -3.07 2.83
N LEU A 257 -14.12 -3.00 3.98
CA LEU A 257 -14.43 -3.88 5.09
C LEU A 257 -15.70 -3.41 5.81
N PRO A 258 -16.65 -4.33 6.12
CA PRO A 258 -17.87 -3.97 6.81
C PRO A 258 -17.61 -3.29 8.17
N GLU A 259 -18.47 -2.35 8.54
CA GLU A 259 -18.48 -1.79 9.89
C GLU A 259 -18.77 -2.88 10.93
N GLY A 260 -18.12 -2.80 12.09
CA GLY A 260 -18.25 -3.83 13.14
C GLY A 260 -17.44 -5.11 12.90
N SER A 261 -16.82 -5.27 11.72
CA SER A 261 -15.88 -6.37 11.48
C SER A 261 -14.56 -6.20 12.25
N PHE A 262 -13.62 -7.14 12.07
CA PHE A 262 -12.26 -7.08 12.62
C PHE A 262 -11.52 -5.78 12.29
N ALA A 263 -11.93 -5.05 11.25
CA ALA A 263 -11.44 -3.72 10.91
C ALA A 263 -11.54 -2.72 12.08
N SER A 264 -12.60 -2.79 12.88
CA SER A 264 -12.82 -1.89 14.02
C SER A 264 -11.75 -2.09 15.10
N ARG A 265 -11.35 -3.35 15.33
CA ARG A 265 -10.29 -3.71 16.27
C ARG A 265 -8.92 -3.27 15.75
N LEU A 266 -8.66 -3.44 14.45
CA LEU A 266 -7.43 -2.90 13.83
C LEU A 266 -7.32 -1.38 13.98
N LEU A 267 -8.41 -0.64 13.74
CA LEU A 267 -8.45 0.81 13.92
C LEU A 267 -8.24 1.23 15.38
N ALA A 268 -8.60 0.39 16.35
CA ALA A 268 -8.28 0.56 17.77
C ALA A 268 -6.83 0.17 18.13
N GLY A 269 -6.05 -0.35 17.17
CA GLY A 269 -4.67 -0.79 17.39
C GLY A 269 -4.55 -2.21 17.95
N GLU A 270 -5.61 -3.03 17.84
CA GLU A 270 -5.61 -4.41 18.30
C GLU A 270 -5.36 -5.40 17.15
N SER A 271 -4.53 -6.41 17.39
CA SER A 271 -4.36 -7.54 16.47
C SER A 271 -5.51 -8.54 16.59
N VAL A 272 -5.85 -9.18 15.48
CA VAL A 272 -6.89 -10.22 15.38
C VAL A 272 -6.27 -11.48 14.79
N TYR A 273 -6.50 -12.62 15.45
CA TYR A 273 -6.01 -13.92 15.03
C TYR A 273 -7.15 -14.91 15.08
N LEU A 274 -7.36 -15.66 14.02
CA LEU A 274 -8.33 -16.75 13.96
C LEU A 274 -7.59 -18.03 13.58
N ASP A 275 -7.85 -19.11 14.30
CA ASP A 275 -7.20 -20.40 14.03
C ASP A 275 -7.78 -21.08 12.78
N ASP A 276 -9.05 -20.81 12.46
CA ASP A 276 -9.71 -21.29 11.24
C ASP A 276 -10.93 -20.43 10.87
N MET A 277 -10.86 -19.72 9.73
CA MET A 277 -11.96 -18.88 9.26
C MET A 277 -13.17 -19.68 8.73
N SER A 278 -13.00 -20.95 8.37
CA SER A 278 -14.10 -21.76 7.82
C SER A 278 -15.16 -22.07 8.87
N THR A 279 -14.74 -22.24 10.12
CA THR A 279 -15.57 -22.62 11.27
C THR A 279 -15.92 -21.45 12.20
N ASP A 280 -15.20 -20.33 12.10
CA ASP A 280 -15.41 -19.19 12.99
C ASP A 280 -16.78 -18.48 12.76
N PRO A 281 -17.53 -18.17 13.84
CA PRO A 281 -18.84 -17.54 13.74
C PRO A 281 -18.79 -16.03 13.42
N GLU A 282 -17.68 -15.34 13.70
CA GLU A 282 -17.50 -13.90 13.39
C GLU A 282 -17.19 -13.65 11.91
N VAL A 283 -16.89 -14.70 11.14
CA VAL A 283 -16.58 -14.60 9.70
C VAL A 283 -17.88 -14.57 8.87
N GLU A 284 -18.33 -13.38 8.53
CA GLU A 284 -19.54 -13.20 7.69
C GLU A 284 -19.26 -13.34 6.18
N ILE A 285 -18.04 -13.02 5.74
CA ILE A 285 -17.68 -12.99 4.33
C ILE A 285 -17.54 -14.42 3.79
N ARG A 286 -18.41 -14.80 2.83
CA ARG A 286 -18.41 -16.14 2.22
C ARG A 286 -17.07 -16.56 1.62
N LEU A 287 -16.35 -15.63 0.98
CA LEU A 287 -15.05 -15.90 0.39
C LEU A 287 -14.00 -16.26 1.47
N ALA A 288 -14.03 -15.60 2.62
CA ALA A 288 -13.08 -15.85 3.71
C ALA A 288 -13.23 -17.26 4.31
N ARG A 289 -14.43 -17.86 4.24
CA ARG A 289 -14.68 -19.24 4.70
C ARG A 289 -13.99 -20.32 3.87
N ASN A 290 -13.43 -19.98 2.70
CA ASN A 290 -12.65 -20.92 1.89
C ASN A 290 -11.18 -21.03 2.34
N PHE A 291 -10.79 -20.27 3.37
CA PHE A 291 -9.43 -20.19 3.88
C PHE A 291 -9.35 -20.70 5.32
N GLY A 292 -8.13 -21.01 5.78
CA GLY A 292 -7.86 -21.52 7.12
C GLY A 292 -7.56 -20.41 8.12
N ALA A 293 -6.44 -20.55 8.84
CA ALA A 293 -6.00 -19.56 9.83
C ALA A 293 -5.81 -18.17 9.23
N SER A 294 -6.13 -17.13 10.01
CA SER A 294 -5.95 -15.73 9.63
C SER A 294 -5.28 -14.90 10.71
N MET A 295 -4.57 -13.88 10.25
CA MET A 295 -3.94 -12.89 11.10
C MET A 295 -4.15 -11.52 10.49
N ALA A 296 -4.59 -10.58 11.30
CA ALA A 296 -4.64 -9.17 10.97
C ALA A 296 -3.93 -8.36 12.06
N VAL A 297 -2.92 -7.58 11.67
CA VAL A 297 -2.12 -6.78 12.60
C VAL A 297 -2.15 -5.30 12.18
N PRO A 298 -2.29 -4.37 13.14
CA PRO A 298 -2.37 -2.95 12.82
C PRO A 298 -1.00 -2.39 12.44
N MET A 299 -0.98 -1.48 11.47
CA MET A 299 0.19 -0.70 11.09
C MET A 299 0.19 0.60 11.89
N VAL A 300 0.91 0.62 13.02
CA VAL A 300 0.91 1.75 13.96
C VAL A 300 2.23 2.50 13.93
N ALA A 301 2.18 3.82 13.77
CA ALA A 301 3.34 4.69 13.93
C ALA A 301 2.99 5.94 14.73
N ALA A 302 3.84 6.29 15.71
CA ALA A 302 3.64 7.44 16.61
C ALA A 302 2.24 7.48 17.26
N GLY A 303 1.70 6.31 17.64
CA GLY A 303 0.38 6.19 18.28
C GLY A 303 -0.82 6.31 17.34
N ARG A 304 -0.60 6.41 16.03
CA ARG A 304 -1.67 6.45 15.02
C ARG A 304 -1.67 5.18 14.19
N VAL A 305 -2.86 4.59 13.99
CA VAL A 305 -3.08 3.50 13.04
C VAL A 305 -3.15 4.09 11.63
N LEU A 306 -2.27 3.62 10.74
CA LEU A 306 -2.19 4.05 9.34
C LEU A 306 -2.80 3.04 8.38
N GLY A 307 -3.08 1.84 8.88
CA GLY A 307 -3.56 0.72 8.10
C GLY A 307 -3.50 -0.57 8.90
N GLY A 308 -3.65 -1.68 8.19
CA GLY A 308 -3.50 -3.01 8.72
C GLY A 308 -2.85 -3.92 7.69
N LEU A 309 -2.14 -4.92 8.18
CA LEU A 309 -1.61 -6.00 7.38
C LEU A 309 -2.43 -7.24 7.69
N CYS A 310 -2.85 -7.97 6.67
CA CYS A 310 -3.67 -9.17 6.83
C CYS A 310 -3.10 -10.33 6.01
N VAL A 311 -3.06 -11.53 6.59
CA VAL A 311 -2.66 -12.77 5.93
C VAL A 311 -3.68 -13.86 6.21
N TRP A 312 -4.10 -14.57 5.17
CA TRP A 312 -4.93 -15.76 5.24
C TRP A 312 -4.14 -16.97 4.74
N ARG A 313 -4.15 -18.07 5.47
CA ARG A 313 -3.55 -19.35 5.04
C ARG A 313 -4.54 -20.19 4.24
N HIS A 314 -4.02 -21.17 3.51
CA HIS A 314 -4.84 -22.19 2.87
C HIS A 314 -5.70 -22.92 3.89
N HIS A 315 -6.86 -23.41 3.46
CA HIS A 315 -7.72 -24.24 4.31
C HIS A 315 -6.98 -25.48 4.81
N GLY A 316 -7.09 -25.77 6.11
CA GLY A 316 -6.42 -26.89 6.76
C GLY A 316 -4.94 -26.67 7.12
N ALA A 317 -4.36 -25.51 6.77
CA ALA A 317 -3.02 -25.14 7.24
C ALA A 317 -3.02 -24.87 8.75
N PRO A 318 -1.90 -25.13 9.45
CA PRO A 318 -1.81 -24.93 10.89
C PRO A 318 -2.00 -23.45 11.29
N PRO A 319 -2.51 -23.16 12.50
CA PRO A 319 -2.60 -21.81 13.03
C PRO A 319 -1.26 -21.08 13.09
N PHE A 320 -1.30 -19.74 13.13
CA PHE A 320 -0.10 -18.94 13.32
C PHE A 320 0.51 -19.17 14.69
N THR A 321 1.80 -19.46 14.71
CA THR A 321 2.60 -19.59 15.95
C THR A 321 2.82 -18.22 16.59
N GLU A 322 3.07 -18.19 17.90
CA GLU A 322 3.34 -16.94 18.62
C GLU A 322 4.54 -16.16 18.03
N THR A 323 5.58 -16.86 17.60
CA THR A 323 6.74 -16.25 16.91
C THR A 323 6.33 -15.59 15.59
N GLU A 324 5.47 -16.22 14.77
CA GLU A 324 4.97 -15.63 13.53
C GLU A 324 4.12 -14.37 13.80
N LYS A 325 3.28 -14.41 14.84
CA LYS A 325 2.46 -13.26 15.26
C LYS A 325 3.34 -12.06 15.63
N GLN A 326 4.39 -12.28 16.42
CA GLN A 326 5.35 -11.23 16.83
C GLN A 326 6.17 -10.67 15.66
N LEU A 327 6.61 -11.54 14.74
CA LEU A 327 7.33 -11.12 13.54
C LEU A 327 6.44 -10.26 12.63
N ALA A 328 5.17 -10.63 12.44
CA ALA A 328 4.22 -9.85 11.66
C ALA A 328 3.90 -8.49 12.29
N GLN A 329 3.74 -8.42 13.62
CA GLN A 329 3.59 -7.15 14.33
C GLN A 329 4.81 -6.23 14.15
N THR A 330 6.01 -6.80 14.23
CA THR A 330 7.26 -6.06 13.99
C THR A 330 7.33 -5.52 12.56
N PHE A 331 6.99 -6.36 11.58
CA PHE A 331 6.93 -5.97 10.17
C PHE A 331 5.91 -4.84 9.96
N ALA A 332 4.69 -4.98 10.47
CA ALA A 332 3.64 -3.97 10.35
C ALA A 332 4.03 -2.63 10.97
N SER A 333 4.70 -2.66 12.13
CA SER A 333 5.21 -1.46 12.80
C SER A 333 6.29 -0.74 11.98
N GLN A 334 7.22 -1.50 11.38
CA GLN A 334 8.27 -0.94 10.51
C GLN A 334 7.67 -0.37 9.21
N SER A 335 6.75 -1.09 8.58
CA SER A 335 6.02 -0.60 7.41
C SER A 335 5.22 0.67 7.71
N ALA A 336 4.60 0.76 8.88
CA ALA A 336 3.89 1.96 9.32
C ALA A 336 4.83 3.17 9.48
N LEU A 337 5.99 2.96 10.11
CA LEU A 337 7.00 4.02 10.28
C LEU A 337 7.52 4.50 8.92
N ALA A 338 7.84 3.57 8.01
CA ALA A 338 8.28 3.91 6.65
C ALA A 338 7.20 4.68 5.88
N LEU A 339 5.93 4.28 6.00
CA LEU A 339 4.81 4.99 5.37
C LEU A 339 4.70 6.43 5.89
N ARG A 340 4.83 6.67 7.21
CA ARG A 340 4.84 8.04 7.76
C ARG A 340 5.99 8.88 7.26
N LEU A 341 7.18 8.29 7.18
CA LEU A 341 8.36 9.00 6.70
C LEU A 341 8.20 9.36 5.22
N ALA A 342 7.66 8.46 4.40
CA ALA A 342 7.35 8.70 3.00
C ALA A 342 6.28 9.79 2.81
N GLU A 343 5.19 9.75 3.59
CA GLU A 343 4.19 10.83 3.65
C GLU A 343 4.84 12.17 4.01
N GLY A 344 5.64 12.21 5.07
CA GLY A 344 6.32 13.42 5.53
C GLY A 344 7.30 14.00 4.50
N GLN A 345 8.05 13.14 3.79
CA GLN A 345 8.93 13.58 2.71
C GLN A 345 8.15 14.20 1.55
N ARG A 346 7.02 13.61 1.15
CA ARG A 346 6.14 14.16 0.11
C ARG A 346 5.54 15.50 0.51
N ASP A 347 5.06 15.62 1.74
CA ASP A 347 4.52 16.87 2.26
C ASP A 347 5.59 17.95 2.31
N GLN A 348 6.81 17.61 2.73
CA GLN A 348 7.95 18.54 2.73
C GLN A 348 8.35 18.97 1.31
N GLN A 349 8.37 18.06 0.34
CA GLN A 349 8.65 18.40 -1.06
C GLN A 349 7.58 19.33 -1.64
N ARG A 350 6.30 19.05 -1.39
CA ARG A 350 5.19 19.93 -1.79
C ARG A 350 5.31 21.31 -1.18
N LEU A 351 5.62 21.39 0.12
CA LEU A 351 5.81 22.66 0.80
C LEU A 351 7.00 23.44 0.24
N ALA A 352 8.11 22.77 -0.07
CA ALA A 352 9.28 23.40 -0.68
C ALA A 352 8.95 23.98 -2.07
N VAL A 353 8.17 23.25 -2.89
CA VAL A 353 7.68 23.76 -4.19
C VAL A 353 6.80 24.99 -4.00
N PHE A 354 5.88 24.98 -3.03
CA PHE A 354 5.04 26.15 -2.75
C PHE A 354 5.84 27.37 -2.28
N GLN A 355 6.81 27.16 -1.38
CA GLN A 355 7.69 28.24 -0.91
C GLN A 355 8.52 28.85 -2.05
N ASP A 356 9.01 28.03 -2.98
CA ASP A 356 9.77 28.53 -4.13
C ASP A 356 8.87 29.29 -5.12
N ARG A 357 7.66 28.80 -5.39
CA ARG A 357 6.65 29.52 -6.20
C ARG A 357 6.32 30.89 -5.61
N ASP A 358 6.10 30.98 -4.30
CA ASP A 358 5.84 32.25 -3.61
C ASP A 358 7.04 33.20 -3.61
N ARG A 359 8.26 32.65 -3.53
CA ARG A 359 9.49 33.44 -3.66
C ARG A 359 9.62 34.01 -5.08
N ILE A 360 9.43 33.18 -6.10
CA ILE A 360 9.48 33.61 -7.52
C ILE A 360 8.42 34.68 -7.80
N ALA A 361 7.19 34.49 -7.30
CA ALA A 361 6.12 35.47 -7.44
C ALA A 361 6.50 36.85 -6.85
N ARG A 362 7.08 36.87 -5.65
CA ARG A 362 7.58 38.11 -5.02
C ARG A 362 8.73 38.73 -5.79
N ASP A 363 9.71 37.93 -6.22
CA ASP A 363 10.87 38.43 -6.99
C ASP A 363 10.41 39.03 -8.33
N LEU A 364 9.44 38.41 -9.02
CA LEU A 364 8.85 38.96 -10.25
C LEU A 364 8.11 40.28 -9.98
N HIS A 365 7.35 40.36 -8.89
CA HIS A 365 6.65 41.60 -8.53
C HIS A 365 7.63 42.74 -8.22
N ASP A 366 8.61 42.49 -7.36
CA ASP A 366 9.48 43.54 -6.84
C ASP A 366 10.57 43.94 -7.84
N LEU A 367 11.12 42.99 -8.60
CA LEU A 367 12.20 43.29 -9.53
C LEU A 367 11.69 43.61 -10.94
N VAL A 368 10.74 42.85 -11.47
CA VAL A 368 10.33 42.97 -12.87
C VAL A 368 9.23 44.02 -13.02
N ILE A 369 8.11 43.89 -12.30
CA ILE A 369 6.99 44.84 -12.43
C ILE A 369 7.42 46.25 -12.04
N GLN A 370 8.11 46.44 -10.91
CA GLN A 370 8.54 47.78 -10.48
C GLN A 370 9.50 48.44 -11.47
N ARG A 371 10.43 47.70 -12.08
CA ARG A 371 11.35 48.24 -13.09
C ARG A 371 10.66 48.60 -14.39
N LEU A 372 9.73 47.76 -14.86
CA LEU A 372 8.93 48.07 -16.05
C LEU A 372 8.09 49.34 -15.82
N PHE A 373 7.48 49.46 -14.65
CA PHE A 373 6.69 50.64 -14.28
C PHE A 373 7.53 51.92 -14.22
N ALA A 374 8.71 51.87 -13.58
CA ALA A 374 9.65 52.99 -13.55
C ALA A 374 10.12 53.39 -14.95
N THR A 375 10.37 52.42 -15.82
CA THR A 375 10.77 52.65 -17.22
C THR A 375 9.63 53.30 -18.01
N GLY A 376 8.39 52.82 -17.84
CA GLY A 376 7.19 53.43 -18.40
C GLY A 376 7.05 54.90 -18.00
N MET A 377 7.17 55.21 -16.69
CA MET A 377 7.12 56.60 -16.19
C MET A 377 8.21 57.51 -16.79
N MET A 378 9.44 57.00 -16.97
CA MET A 378 10.53 57.76 -17.61
C MET A 378 10.22 58.07 -19.08
N LEU A 379 9.67 57.10 -19.81
CA LEU A 379 9.26 57.24 -21.19
C LEU A 379 8.10 58.24 -21.34
N GLU A 380 7.07 58.15 -20.50
CA GLU A 380 5.98 59.14 -20.48
C GLU A 380 6.50 60.56 -20.23
N GLY A 381 7.42 60.72 -19.28
CA GLY A 381 8.07 62.01 -19.01
C GLY A 381 8.84 62.54 -20.23
N ALA A 382 9.50 61.66 -20.99
CA ALA A 382 10.19 62.04 -22.23
C ALA A 382 9.21 62.39 -23.35
N ALA A 383 8.10 61.66 -23.49
CA ALA A 383 7.04 61.97 -24.45
C ALA A 383 6.48 63.37 -24.22
N ARG A 384 6.18 63.74 -22.97
CA ARG A 384 5.66 65.07 -22.61
C ARG A 384 6.63 66.22 -22.93
N ARG A 385 7.94 65.95 -22.96
CA ARG A 385 8.99 66.95 -23.28
C ARG A 385 9.35 67.00 -24.76
N SER A 386 8.96 65.99 -25.55
CA SER A 386 9.22 65.98 -26.99
C SER A 386 8.31 66.99 -27.70
N VAL A 387 8.88 67.74 -28.64
CA VAL A 387 8.14 68.67 -29.51
C VAL A 387 7.82 68.06 -30.89
N VAL A 388 8.31 66.85 -31.17
CA VAL A 388 8.09 66.14 -32.44
C VAL A 388 6.91 65.17 -32.28
N PRO A 389 5.79 65.36 -33.00
CA PRO A 389 4.59 64.53 -32.86
C PRO A 389 4.82 63.05 -33.15
N GLU A 390 5.62 62.70 -34.15
CA GLU A 390 5.88 61.28 -34.46
C GLU A 390 6.63 60.56 -33.32
N VAL A 391 7.54 61.27 -32.63
CA VAL A 391 8.27 60.74 -31.47
C VAL A 391 7.35 60.55 -30.27
N GLN A 392 6.40 61.47 -30.04
CA GLN A 392 5.38 61.31 -28.99
C GLN A 392 4.52 60.06 -29.21
N VAL A 393 4.07 59.84 -30.45
CA VAL A 393 3.27 58.65 -30.82
C VAL A 393 4.09 57.36 -30.68
N GLY A 394 5.37 57.38 -31.08
CA GLY A 394 6.27 56.24 -30.94
C GLY A 394 6.52 55.86 -29.48
N ILE A 395 6.77 56.85 -28.61
CA ILE A 395 6.96 56.61 -27.16
C ILE A 395 5.66 56.14 -26.51
N GLY A 396 4.50 56.69 -26.90
CA GLY A 396 3.19 56.25 -26.41
C GLY A 396 2.94 54.76 -26.66
N ARG A 397 3.22 54.26 -27.88
CA ARG A 397 3.12 52.81 -28.17
C ARG A 397 4.05 51.96 -27.31
N ALA A 398 5.27 52.43 -27.04
CA ALA A 398 6.20 51.69 -26.20
C ALA A 398 5.73 51.61 -24.74
N VAL A 399 5.07 52.66 -24.22
CA VAL A 399 4.44 52.64 -22.89
C VAL A 399 3.27 51.66 -22.87
N ASP A 400 2.39 51.68 -23.88
CA ASP A 400 1.27 50.74 -24.00
C ASP A 400 1.75 49.27 -24.04
N GLU A 401 2.87 48.99 -24.72
CA GLU A 401 3.49 47.66 -24.73
C GLU A 401 4.08 47.25 -23.37
N LEU A 402 4.68 48.20 -22.63
CA LEU A 402 5.15 47.93 -21.26
C LEU A 402 4.00 47.63 -20.30
N ASP A 403 2.90 48.37 -20.39
CA ASP A 403 1.70 48.13 -19.57
C ASP A 403 1.04 46.78 -19.89
N ALA A 404 0.95 46.43 -21.18
CA ALA A 404 0.50 45.10 -21.59
C ALA A 404 1.39 44.00 -21.01
N THR A 405 2.72 44.20 -21.04
CA THR A 405 3.69 43.25 -20.47
C THR A 405 3.54 43.13 -18.94
N ILE A 406 3.35 44.24 -18.23
CA ILE A 406 3.09 44.24 -16.77
C ILE A 406 1.84 43.43 -16.46
N GLN A 407 0.78 43.58 -17.26
CA GLN A 407 -0.47 42.85 -17.05
C GLN A 407 -0.31 41.35 -17.34
N GLU A 408 0.49 40.96 -18.34
CA GLU A 408 0.85 39.57 -18.60
C GLU A 408 1.62 38.97 -17.42
N VAL A 409 2.67 39.64 -16.94
CA VAL A 409 3.46 39.19 -15.77
C VAL A 409 2.57 39.05 -14.53
N ARG A 410 1.65 39.99 -14.28
CA ARG A 410 0.70 39.91 -13.16
C ARG A 410 -0.23 38.71 -13.28
N THR A 411 -0.66 38.37 -14.50
CA THR A 411 -1.47 37.17 -14.77
C THR A 411 -0.66 35.90 -14.49
N THR A 412 0.61 35.86 -14.90
CA THR A 412 1.52 34.73 -14.61
C THR A 412 1.81 34.58 -13.12
N ILE A 413 2.05 35.67 -12.39
CA ILE A 413 2.23 35.64 -10.93
C ILE A 413 0.98 35.06 -10.25
N TYR A 414 -0.20 35.50 -10.69
CA TYR A 414 -1.46 35.00 -10.14
C TYR A 414 -1.63 33.49 -10.38
N ALA A 415 -1.34 33.02 -11.59
CA ALA A 415 -1.35 31.59 -11.90
C ALA A 415 -0.34 30.81 -11.04
N LEU A 416 0.89 31.30 -10.89
CA LEU A 416 1.92 30.65 -10.08
C LEU A 416 1.51 30.50 -8.60
N GLN A 417 0.73 31.44 -8.08
CA GLN A 417 0.21 31.43 -6.70
C GLN A 417 -1.08 30.60 -6.53
N HIS A 418 -1.84 30.38 -7.60
CA HIS A 418 -3.20 29.81 -7.51
C HIS A 418 -3.41 28.53 -8.34
N ASP A 419 -2.41 28.03 -9.08
CA ASP A 419 -2.57 26.89 -10.00
C ASP A 419 -2.80 25.52 -9.31
N ASP A 420 -2.60 25.37 -7.99
CA ASP A 420 -2.66 24.03 -7.35
C ASP A 420 -3.33 23.98 -5.96
N GLN A 421 -4.41 24.75 -5.73
CA GLN A 421 -5.39 24.24 -4.74
C GLN A 421 -6.07 23.04 -5.40
N GLY A 422 -5.59 21.84 -5.07
CA GLY A 422 -5.90 20.53 -5.69
C GLY A 422 -7.36 20.06 -5.61
N ASP A 423 -8.29 21.01 -5.56
CA ASP A 423 -9.72 20.88 -5.75
C ASP A 423 -10.17 22.24 -6.30
N ALA A 424 -9.74 22.60 -7.53
CA ALA A 424 -10.06 23.90 -8.10
C ALA A 424 -11.59 24.02 -8.18
N PRO A 425 -12.24 24.95 -7.43
CA PRO A 425 -13.62 25.25 -7.68
C PRO A 425 -13.69 25.72 -9.14
N ASP A 426 -14.68 25.24 -9.90
CA ASP A 426 -14.92 25.62 -11.30
C ASP A 426 -15.23 27.13 -11.44
N ASN A 427 -14.22 27.98 -11.19
CA ASN A 427 -14.36 29.41 -10.99
C ASN A 427 -14.51 30.13 -12.34
N LEU A 428 -15.23 31.25 -12.32
CA LEU A 428 -15.66 31.91 -13.55
C LEU A 428 -14.48 32.40 -14.40
N ARG A 429 -13.38 32.86 -13.78
CA ARG A 429 -12.18 33.32 -14.48
C ARG A 429 -11.52 32.17 -15.27
N SER A 430 -11.35 31.01 -14.65
CA SER A 430 -10.80 29.82 -15.32
C SER A 430 -11.66 29.39 -16.49
N ARG A 431 -12.99 29.43 -16.33
CA ARG A 431 -13.94 29.10 -17.41
C ARG A 431 -13.86 30.08 -18.57
N VAL A 432 -13.75 31.38 -18.31
CA VAL A 432 -13.59 32.42 -19.35
C VAL A 432 -12.28 32.24 -20.12
N LEU A 433 -11.15 32.01 -19.41
CA LEU A 433 -9.85 31.75 -20.06
C LEU A 433 -9.86 30.47 -20.91
N ARG A 434 -10.60 29.45 -20.47
CA ARG A 434 -10.80 28.19 -21.21
C ARG A 434 -11.58 28.43 -22.51
N GLU A 435 -12.65 29.21 -22.48
CA GLU A 435 -13.41 29.59 -23.69
C GLU A 435 -12.54 30.36 -24.68
N GLY A 436 -11.75 31.33 -24.20
CA GLY A 436 -10.79 32.05 -25.04
C GLY A 436 -9.76 31.14 -25.70
N SER A 437 -9.27 30.14 -24.94
CA SER A 437 -8.30 29.16 -25.45
C SER A 437 -8.92 28.19 -26.46
N GLN A 438 -10.18 27.78 -26.26
CA GLN A 438 -10.93 26.94 -27.21
C GLN A 438 -11.21 27.68 -28.52
N ALA A 439 -11.46 28.99 -28.46
CA ALA A 439 -11.68 29.81 -29.64
C ALA A 439 -10.40 30.04 -30.48
N ALA A 440 -9.21 29.82 -29.91
CA ALA A 440 -7.94 30.10 -30.59
C ALA A 440 -7.77 29.33 -31.90
N ALA A 441 -8.23 28.06 -31.95
CA ALA A 441 -8.14 27.24 -33.16
C ALA A 441 -8.99 27.80 -34.31
N ALA A 442 -10.15 28.39 -34.01
CA ALA A 442 -11.03 28.97 -35.02
C ALA A 442 -10.60 30.39 -35.44
N LEU A 443 -9.95 31.13 -34.54
CA LEU A 443 -9.45 32.49 -34.79
C LEU A 443 -8.08 32.51 -35.46
N GLY A 444 -7.28 31.46 -35.29
CA GLY A 444 -5.88 31.40 -35.75
C GLY A 444 -4.88 32.08 -34.80
N PHE A 445 -5.34 32.65 -33.68
CA PHE A 445 -4.53 33.24 -32.62
C PHE A 445 -5.30 33.23 -31.30
N LYS A 446 -4.61 33.39 -30.17
CA LYS A 446 -5.22 33.44 -28.83
C LYS A 446 -5.76 34.85 -28.53
N PRO A 447 -7.05 35.03 -28.19
CA PRO A 447 -7.58 36.31 -27.73
C PRO A 447 -6.91 36.77 -26.42
N SER A 448 -6.68 38.08 -26.27
CA SER A 448 -6.32 38.64 -24.97
C SER A 448 -7.54 38.71 -24.07
N THR A 449 -7.37 38.49 -22.76
CA THR A 449 -8.48 38.53 -21.79
C THR A 449 -8.08 39.37 -20.58
N THR A 450 -8.94 40.29 -20.17
CA THR A 450 -8.71 41.18 -19.02
C THR A 450 -9.93 41.15 -18.10
N PHE A 451 -9.68 41.13 -16.79
CA PHE A 451 -10.70 41.14 -15.76
C PHE A 451 -10.57 42.42 -14.92
N THR A 452 -11.68 43.12 -14.72
CA THR A 452 -11.77 44.30 -13.84
C THR A 452 -12.76 44.00 -12.72
N GLY A 453 -12.32 44.22 -11.46
CA GLY A 453 -13.14 43.98 -10.27
C GLY A 453 -13.20 42.52 -9.79
N PRO A 454 -13.91 42.28 -8.66
CA PRO A 454 -13.99 40.99 -8.00
C PRO A 454 -15.04 40.08 -8.66
N VAL A 455 -14.72 39.61 -9.87
CA VAL A 455 -15.58 38.77 -10.72
C VAL A 455 -16.08 37.50 -9.99
N GLU A 456 -15.27 36.91 -9.13
CA GLU A 456 -15.58 35.63 -8.47
C GLU A 456 -16.64 35.76 -7.36
N SER A 457 -16.60 36.85 -6.58
CA SER A 457 -17.55 37.05 -5.48
C SER A 457 -18.84 37.74 -5.92
N LEU A 458 -18.79 38.51 -7.01
CA LEU A 458 -19.93 39.29 -7.47
C LEU A 458 -20.77 38.56 -8.52
N VAL A 459 -20.17 37.78 -9.42
CA VAL A 459 -20.90 37.12 -10.51
C VAL A 459 -21.42 35.75 -10.06
N GLY A 460 -22.70 35.68 -9.71
CA GLY A 460 -23.35 34.41 -9.36
C GLY A 460 -23.43 33.40 -10.52
N ASP A 461 -23.60 32.12 -10.20
CA ASP A 461 -23.60 31.00 -11.16
C ASP A 461 -24.55 31.17 -12.35
N ARG A 462 -25.74 31.75 -12.12
CA ARG A 462 -26.73 31.98 -13.16
C ARG A 462 -26.22 32.99 -14.20
N THR A 463 -25.64 34.09 -13.73
CA THR A 463 -25.06 35.14 -14.57
C THR A 463 -23.79 34.62 -15.27
N GLY A 464 -22.92 33.91 -14.54
CA GLY A 464 -21.72 33.30 -15.08
C GLY A 464 -21.99 32.32 -16.24
N ARG A 465 -23.03 31.48 -16.15
CA ARG A 465 -23.41 30.58 -17.26
C ARG A 465 -23.85 31.31 -18.53
N GLN A 466 -24.65 32.39 -18.39
CA GLN A 466 -25.10 33.16 -19.55
C GLN A 466 -23.96 33.99 -20.15
N LEU A 467 -23.07 34.53 -19.31
CA LEU A 467 -21.86 35.24 -19.72
C LEU A 467 -20.95 34.33 -20.55
N LEU A 468 -20.67 33.10 -20.11
CA LEU A 468 -19.85 32.16 -20.88
C LEU A 468 -20.49 31.80 -22.22
N ALA A 469 -21.81 31.60 -22.23
CA ALA A 469 -22.54 31.36 -23.48
C ALA A 469 -22.49 32.58 -24.42
N ALA A 470 -22.55 33.80 -23.87
CA ALA A 470 -22.42 35.04 -24.62
C ALA A 470 -21.00 35.22 -25.18
N LEU A 471 -19.98 34.97 -24.38
CA LEU A 471 -18.57 34.99 -24.79
C LEU A 471 -18.32 34.00 -25.94
N ARG A 472 -18.78 32.76 -25.80
CA ARG A 472 -18.63 31.74 -26.84
C ARG A 472 -19.28 32.16 -28.14
N GLU A 473 -20.49 32.71 -28.08
CA GLU A 473 -21.21 33.22 -29.25
C GLU A 473 -20.48 34.41 -29.90
N MET A 474 -19.98 35.36 -29.11
CA MET A 474 -19.20 36.50 -29.62
C MET A 474 -17.92 36.04 -30.32
N LEU A 475 -17.09 35.22 -29.66
CA LEU A 475 -15.85 34.70 -30.24
C LEU A 475 -16.10 33.88 -31.51
N SER A 476 -17.17 33.09 -31.51
CA SER A 476 -17.56 32.30 -32.68
C SER A 476 -18.01 33.17 -33.86
N ASN A 477 -18.73 34.27 -33.59
CA ASN A 477 -19.12 35.23 -34.62
C ASN A 477 -17.92 35.98 -35.17
N THR A 478 -16.98 36.39 -34.31
CA THR A 478 -15.71 37.01 -34.73
C THR A 478 -14.91 36.08 -35.63
N ALA A 479 -14.74 34.81 -35.25
CA ALA A 479 -14.00 33.82 -36.04
C ALA A 479 -14.61 33.59 -37.43
N ARG A 480 -15.95 33.56 -37.55
CA ARG A 480 -16.61 33.33 -38.84
C ARG A 480 -16.69 34.55 -39.74
N HIS A 481 -16.78 35.75 -39.17
CA HIS A 481 -17.24 36.93 -39.91
C HIS A 481 -16.27 38.11 -39.90
N ALA A 482 -15.44 38.28 -38.87
CA ALA A 482 -14.67 39.51 -38.70
C ALA A 482 -13.41 39.58 -39.58
N ARG A 483 -12.79 38.43 -39.94
CA ARG A 483 -11.44 38.40 -40.54
C ARG A 483 -10.43 39.23 -39.72
N ALA A 484 -10.55 39.17 -38.40
CA ALA A 484 -9.73 39.90 -37.46
C ALA A 484 -8.32 39.29 -37.35
N SER A 485 -7.34 40.12 -37.04
CA SER A 485 -5.99 39.72 -36.61
C SER A 485 -5.77 39.85 -35.10
N ARG A 486 -6.70 40.52 -34.40
CA ARG A 486 -6.67 40.69 -32.95
C ARG A 486 -8.09 40.67 -32.38
N VAL A 487 -8.22 40.03 -31.22
CA VAL A 487 -9.44 40.02 -30.42
C VAL A 487 -9.08 40.27 -28.95
N ALA A 488 -9.76 41.24 -28.33
CA ALA A 488 -9.64 41.55 -26.92
C ALA A 488 -10.97 41.27 -26.21
N VAL A 489 -10.91 40.52 -25.12
CA VAL A 489 -12.02 40.20 -24.23
C VAL A 489 -11.83 40.95 -22.92
N VAL A 490 -12.79 41.77 -22.53
CA VAL A 490 -12.77 42.51 -21.26
C VAL A 490 -14.01 42.14 -20.47
N LEU A 491 -13.81 41.69 -19.22
CA LEU A 491 -14.88 41.41 -18.28
C LEU A 491 -14.77 42.34 -17.07
N ASP A 492 -15.74 43.24 -16.93
CA ASP A 492 -15.77 44.25 -15.88
C ASP A 492 -16.96 44.03 -14.93
N ALA A 493 -16.66 43.70 -13.67
CA ALA A 493 -17.64 43.52 -12.60
C ALA A 493 -17.77 44.74 -11.67
N THR A 494 -17.26 45.91 -12.09
CA THR A 494 -17.34 47.17 -11.33
C THR A 494 -18.41 48.13 -11.86
N VAL A 495 -19.08 47.78 -12.96
CA VAL A 495 -20.06 48.64 -13.62
C VAL A 495 -21.37 48.73 -12.85
N HIS A 496 -22.06 49.85 -13.01
CA HIS A 496 -23.46 50.02 -12.61
C HIS A 496 -24.33 50.22 -13.84
N LEU A 497 -25.47 49.53 -13.92
CA LEU A 497 -26.37 49.55 -15.07
C LEU A 497 -27.63 50.37 -14.77
N ASP A 498 -28.11 51.12 -15.77
CA ASP A 498 -29.39 51.83 -15.72
C ASP A 498 -30.60 50.86 -15.85
N ALA A 499 -31.81 51.41 -16.03
CA ALA A 499 -33.02 50.61 -16.20
C ALA A 499 -33.05 49.86 -17.54
N GLU A 500 -32.33 50.38 -18.53
CA GLU A 500 -32.19 49.86 -19.89
C GLU A 500 -31.04 48.82 -20.00
N GLY A 501 -30.23 48.67 -18.96
CA GLY A 501 -29.14 47.70 -18.90
C GLY A 501 -27.79 48.23 -19.41
N HIS A 502 -27.66 49.55 -19.62
CA HIS A 502 -26.43 50.18 -20.10
C HIS A 502 -25.56 50.71 -18.95
N PRO A 503 -24.22 50.69 -19.10
CA PRO A 503 -23.32 51.16 -18.06
C PRO A 503 -23.43 52.68 -17.85
N VAL A 504 -23.66 53.09 -16.61
CA VAL A 504 -23.73 54.49 -16.17
C VAL A 504 -22.33 54.99 -15.81
N SER A 505 -21.99 56.21 -16.23
CA SER A 505 -20.71 56.87 -15.90
C SER A 505 -20.91 58.00 -14.89
N GLY A 506 -20.09 58.07 -13.84
CA GLY A 506 -20.17 59.11 -12.80
C GLY A 506 -19.26 58.84 -11.60
N ALA A 507 -19.25 59.75 -10.62
CA ALA A 507 -18.54 59.54 -9.36
C ALA A 507 -19.21 58.40 -8.55
N PRO A 508 -18.46 57.66 -7.69
CA PRO A 508 -18.98 56.50 -6.95
C PRO A 508 -20.27 56.77 -6.17
N GLU A 509 -20.35 57.93 -5.50
CA GLU A 509 -21.52 58.38 -4.73
C GLU A 509 -22.77 58.63 -5.61
N SER A 510 -22.56 58.92 -6.90
CA SER A 510 -23.61 59.12 -7.89
C SER A 510 -24.05 57.79 -8.52
N LEU A 511 -23.14 56.82 -8.66
CA LEU A 511 -23.40 55.51 -9.26
C LEU A 511 -24.35 54.67 -8.38
N GLU A 512 -24.17 54.71 -7.06
CA GLU A 512 -25.06 54.01 -6.11
C GLU A 512 -26.52 54.52 -6.16
N ARG A 513 -26.73 55.77 -6.56
CA ARG A 513 -28.06 56.39 -6.71
C ARG A 513 -28.64 56.28 -8.12
N ALA A 514 -27.81 56.05 -9.14
CA ALA A 514 -28.19 56.13 -10.56
C ALA A 514 -28.27 54.78 -11.28
N GLY A 515 -27.64 53.72 -10.77
CA GLY A 515 -27.65 52.40 -11.41
C GLY A 515 -27.51 51.25 -10.41
N ARG A 516 -27.73 50.02 -10.88
CA ARG A 516 -27.59 48.79 -10.09
C ARG A 516 -26.27 48.08 -10.42
N PRO A 517 -25.63 47.39 -9.46
CA PRO A 517 -24.42 46.63 -9.73
C PRO A 517 -24.62 45.64 -10.88
N GLY A 518 -23.67 45.62 -11.81
CA GLY A 518 -23.73 44.80 -13.00
C GLY A 518 -22.37 44.27 -13.41
N VAL A 519 -22.40 43.43 -14.44
CA VAL A 519 -21.21 42.94 -15.13
C VAL A 519 -21.31 43.31 -16.61
N LEU A 520 -20.19 43.73 -17.18
CA LEU A 520 -20.05 44.06 -18.60
C LEU A 520 -18.99 43.16 -19.24
N LEU A 521 -19.41 42.34 -20.19
CA LEU A 521 -18.55 41.61 -21.10
C LEU A 521 -18.42 42.40 -22.41
N THR A 522 -17.20 42.71 -22.80
CA THR A 522 -16.88 43.40 -24.06
C THR A 522 -15.93 42.56 -24.89
N VAL A 523 -16.28 42.29 -26.14
CA VAL A 523 -15.40 41.65 -27.13
C VAL A 523 -15.14 42.62 -28.26
N THR A 524 -13.87 42.98 -28.46
CA THR A 524 -13.44 43.91 -29.51
C THR A 524 -12.55 43.19 -30.53
N ASP A 525 -12.86 43.33 -31.81
CA ASP A 525 -12.05 42.86 -32.93
C ASP A 525 -11.55 44.01 -33.81
N ASP A 526 -10.49 43.78 -34.58
CA ASP A 526 -9.90 44.73 -35.55
C ASP A 526 -10.30 44.43 -37.01
N GLY A 527 -11.37 43.66 -37.21
CA GLY A 527 -11.79 43.09 -38.48
C GLY A 527 -12.56 44.04 -39.41
N VAL A 528 -13.40 43.46 -40.27
CA VAL A 528 -14.16 44.17 -41.31
C VAL A 528 -15.42 44.88 -40.80
N GLY A 529 -15.76 44.73 -39.51
CA GLY A 529 -16.99 45.28 -38.92
C GLY A 529 -18.25 44.49 -39.26
N ILE A 530 -19.39 44.87 -38.66
CA ILE A 530 -20.70 44.26 -38.95
C ILE A 530 -21.40 45.04 -40.08
N PRO A 531 -21.76 44.40 -41.21
CA PRO A 531 -22.46 45.06 -42.30
C PRO A 531 -23.91 45.44 -41.92
N HIS A 532 -24.42 46.53 -42.51
CA HIS A 532 -25.75 47.06 -42.17
C HIS A 532 -26.93 46.10 -42.44
N GLY A 533 -26.78 45.14 -43.37
CA GLY A 533 -27.79 44.11 -43.70
C GLY A 533 -27.30 42.68 -43.46
N GLY A 534 -28.22 41.77 -43.10
CA GLY A 534 -27.93 40.34 -42.89
C GLY A 534 -28.74 39.68 -41.77
N ARG A 535 -28.66 38.35 -41.65
CA ARG A 535 -29.36 37.56 -40.63
C ARG A 535 -28.65 37.72 -39.27
N ARG A 536 -29.22 38.51 -38.35
CA ARG A 536 -28.64 38.83 -37.03
C ARG A 536 -29.01 37.82 -35.92
N SER A 537 -29.04 36.52 -36.22
CA SER A 537 -29.48 35.51 -35.24
C SER A 537 -28.56 35.42 -34.01
N GLY A 538 -27.25 35.59 -34.19
CA GLY A 538 -26.28 35.60 -33.08
C GLY A 538 -26.47 36.78 -32.14
N LEU A 539 -26.59 38.00 -32.68
CA LEU A 539 -26.85 39.21 -31.88
C LEU A 539 -28.20 39.15 -31.15
N LYS A 540 -29.24 38.60 -31.78
CA LYS A 540 -30.55 38.38 -31.12
C LYS A 540 -30.46 37.38 -29.96
N ASN A 541 -29.60 36.37 -30.08
CA ASN A 541 -29.35 35.43 -28.99
C ASN A 541 -28.60 36.08 -27.84
N LEU A 542 -27.64 36.99 -28.11
CA LEU A 542 -26.94 37.75 -27.09
C LEU A 542 -27.91 38.66 -26.31
N ALA A 543 -28.73 39.44 -27.02
CA ALA A 543 -29.73 40.33 -26.41
C ALA A 543 -30.70 39.56 -25.51
N ARG A 544 -31.29 38.47 -26.02
CA ARG A 544 -32.20 37.63 -25.23
C ARG A 544 -31.55 37.04 -23.96
N ARG A 545 -30.23 36.75 -23.99
CA ARG A 545 -29.51 36.27 -22.79
C ARG A 545 -29.30 37.38 -21.77
N ALA A 546 -29.02 38.60 -22.22
CA ALA A 546 -28.84 39.78 -21.38
C ALA A 546 -30.17 40.20 -20.73
N GLU A 547 -31.24 40.28 -21.52
CA GLU A 547 -32.59 40.67 -21.07
C GLU A 547 -33.09 39.74 -19.94
N ASN A 548 -32.80 38.44 -20.03
CA ASN A 548 -33.15 37.45 -19.00
C ASN A 548 -32.45 37.66 -17.64
N LEU A 549 -31.46 38.55 -17.60
CA LEU A 549 -30.70 38.95 -16.41
C LEU A 549 -30.79 40.47 -16.15
N GLY A 550 -31.73 41.16 -16.79
CA GLY A 550 -31.93 42.60 -16.64
C GLY A 550 -30.80 43.46 -17.19
N GLY A 551 -30.03 42.95 -18.15
CA GLY A 551 -29.05 43.72 -18.92
C GLY A 551 -29.42 43.79 -20.42
N ASP A 552 -28.48 44.25 -21.24
CA ASP A 552 -28.65 44.43 -22.69
C ASP A 552 -27.42 43.92 -23.47
N ALA A 553 -27.57 43.76 -24.79
CA ALA A 553 -26.46 43.48 -25.68
C ALA A 553 -26.52 44.38 -26.93
N TRP A 554 -25.47 45.18 -27.12
CA TRP A 554 -25.34 46.10 -28.24
C TRP A 554 -23.97 45.98 -28.90
N HIS A 555 -23.80 46.65 -30.04
CA HIS A 555 -22.52 46.71 -30.72
C HIS A 555 -22.30 48.10 -31.31
N GLU A 556 -21.03 48.45 -31.45
CA GLU A 556 -20.57 49.69 -32.05
C GLU A 556 -19.36 49.42 -32.96
N PRO A 557 -19.03 50.36 -33.87
CA PRO A 557 -17.77 50.29 -34.62
C PRO A 557 -16.58 50.20 -33.67
N GLY A 558 -15.60 49.36 -34.00
CA GLY A 558 -14.39 49.25 -33.20
C GLY A 558 -13.52 50.52 -33.23
N PRO A 559 -12.47 50.58 -32.40
CA PRO A 559 -11.58 51.74 -32.29
C PRO A 559 -11.07 52.20 -33.66
N HIS A 560 -11.06 53.52 -33.89
CA HIS A 560 -10.65 54.13 -35.16
C HIS A 560 -11.49 53.71 -36.39
N GLY A 561 -12.72 53.23 -36.18
CA GLY A 561 -13.64 52.84 -37.25
C GLY A 561 -13.29 51.51 -37.92
N LYS A 562 -12.44 50.69 -37.30
CA LYS A 562 -12.08 49.34 -37.77
C LYS A 562 -12.62 48.29 -36.82
N GLY A 563 -13.10 47.18 -37.37
CA GLY A 563 -13.66 46.07 -36.61
C GLY A 563 -14.95 46.39 -35.87
N THR A 564 -15.26 45.55 -34.89
CA THR A 564 -16.50 45.64 -34.11
C THR A 564 -16.18 45.59 -32.62
N ARG A 565 -16.91 46.37 -31.83
CA ARG A 565 -17.01 46.15 -30.40
C ARG A 565 -18.41 45.67 -30.05
N VAL A 566 -18.50 44.51 -29.43
CA VAL A 566 -19.76 43.91 -28.97
C VAL A 566 -19.78 43.93 -27.45
N HIS A 567 -20.89 44.38 -26.89
CA HIS A 567 -21.13 44.48 -25.47
C HIS A 567 -22.26 43.55 -25.05
N TRP A 568 -22.14 42.98 -23.86
CA TRP A 568 -23.19 42.23 -23.18
C TRP A 568 -23.13 42.56 -21.70
N SER A 569 -24.25 42.98 -21.15
CA SER A 569 -24.36 43.32 -19.73
C SER A 569 -25.39 42.44 -19.03
N ALA A 570 -25.27 42.36 -17.71
CA ALA A 570 -26.24 41.71 -16.84
C ALA A 570 -26.16 42.30 -15.43
N LEU A 571 -27.26 42.27 -14.69
CA LEU A 571 -27.27 42.58 -13.27
C LEU A 571 -26.61 41.45 -12.47
N LEU A 572 -25.97 41.81 -11.37
CA LEU A 572 -25.29 40.89 -10.44
C LEU A 572 -26.26 40.29 -9.42
#